data_AF-A0A938RNT9-F1
#
_entry.id   AF-A0A938RNT9-F1
#
_cell.length_a   1.000
_cell.length_b   1.000
_cell.length_c   1.000
_cell.angle_alpha   90.00
_cell.angle_beta   90.00
_cell.angle_gamma   90.00
#
_symmetry.space_group_name_H-M   'P 1'
#
loop_
_entity.id
_entity.type
_entity.pdbx_description
1 polymer ?
#
loop_
_entity_poly.entity_id
_entity_poly.type
_entity_poly.pdbx_seq_one_letter_code
_entity_poly.pdbx_strand_id
1 'polypeptide(L)'
;MSPPTADSQWPLWEVFVQEKAGAPHEHAGSVHAPDGELALQAARDVYARRGPIASLWVVESERIVATTTADAASFLEPGPEKLYRHSRFYSGPKARKSK
;
A
#
# COMPACT_ATOMS: atom_id res chain seq x y z
N MET A 1 -34.82 4.19 -18.87
CA MET A 1 -33.73 4.62 -17.98
C MET A 1 -34.18 4.41 -16.54
N SER A 2 -33.54 3.50 -15.80
CA SER A 2 -33.64 3.53 -14.34
C SER A 2 -32.95 4.81 -13.84
N PRO A 3 -33.46 5.50 -12.80
CA PRO A 3 -32.72 6.59 -12.20
C PRO A 3 -31.39 6.04 -11.66
N PRO A 4 -30.30 6.82 -11.65
CA PRO A 4 -29.14 6.43 -10.86
C PRO A 4 -29.65 6.35 -9.42
N THR A 5 -29.58 5.15 -8.82
CA THR A 5 -29.75 4.99 -7.38
C THR A 5 -28.72 5.93 -6.77
N ALA A 6 -29.17 7.05 -6.21
CA ALA A 6 -28.33 7.89 -5.38
C ALA A 6 -28.08 7.05 -4.13
N ASP A 7 -27.15 6.11 -4.26
CA ASP A 7 -26.77 5.24 -3.19
C ASP A 7 -26.26 6.16 -2.08
N SER A 8 -26.93 6.08 -0.95
CA SER A 8 -26.54 6.64 0.35
C SER A 8 -25.26 5.97 0.87
N GLN A 9 -24.31 5.72 -0.03
CA GLN A 9 -23.08 4.99 0.17
C GLN A 9 -22.12 5.90 0.93
N TRP A 10 -21.95 5.55 2.20
CA TRP A 10 -20.84 6.00 3.00
C TRP A 10 -19.51 5.93 2.23
N PRO A 11 -18.53 6.79 2.52
CA PRO A 11 -17.25 6.79 1.80
C PRO A 11 -16.58 5.42 1.81
N LEU A 12 -15.84 5.13 0.73
CA LEU A 12 -15.06 3.91 0.57
C LEU A 12 -13.72 4.04 1.30
N TRP A 13 -13.34 3.02 2.06
CA TRP A 13 -12.09 2.94 2.81
C TRP A 13 -11.29 1.72 2.36
N GLU A 14 -10.02 1.93 2.04
CA GLU A 14 -9.07 0.85 1.79
C GLU A 14 -8.50 0.34 3.12
N VAL A 15 -8.45 -0.99 3.26
CA VAL A 15 -8.05 -1.69 4.47
C VAL A 15 -6.69 -2.34 4.27
N PHE A 16 -5.77 -2.12 5.20
CA PHE A 16 -4.48 -2.77 5.23
C PHE A 16 -4.28 -3.54 6.54
N VAL A 17 -3.78 -4.76 6.43
CA VAL A 17 -3.61 -5.72 7.53
C VAL A 17 -2.14 -6.01 7.74
N GLN A 18 -1.71 -6.02 8.99
CA GLN A 18 -0.41 -6.55 9.40
C GLN A 18 -0.63 -7.80 10.25
N GLU A 19 -0.30 -8.98 9.73
CA GLU A 19 -0.51 -10.24 10.45
C GLU A 19 0.43 -10.42 11.64
N LYS A 20 1.70 -10.01 11.50
CA LYS A 20 2.76 -10.16 12.51
C LYS A 20 3.43 -8.83 12.79
N ALA A 21 3.78 -8.56 14.05
CA ALA A 21 4.50 -7.36 14.40
C ALA A 21 5.83 -7.25 13.61
N GLY A 22 6.02 -6.13 12.92
CA GLY A 22 7.20 -5.86 12.08
C GLY A 22 7.09 -6.35 10.63
N ALA A 23 6.03 -7.07 10.27
CA ALA A 23 5.70 -7.33 8.87
C ALA A 23 5.16 -6.06 8.18
N PRO A 24 5.20 -5.94 6.86
CA PRO A 24 4.50 -4.86 6.17
C PRO A 24 2.98 -4.96 6.36
N HIS A 25 2.29 -3.82 6.28
CA HIS A 25 0.86 -3.78 6.09
C HIS A 25 0.54 -4.11 4.63
N GLU A 26 -0.31 -5.11 4.41
CA GLU A 26 -0.73 -5.55 3.08
C GLU A 26 -2.19 -5.16 2.85
N HIS A 27 -2.52 -4.74 1.62
CA HIS A 27 -3.89 -4.39 1.26
C HIS A 27 -4.77 -5.64 1.28
N ALA A 28 -5.85 -5.60 2.06
CA ALA A 28 -6.77 -6.72 2.23
C ALA A 28 -8.07 -6.55 1.43
N GLY A 29 -8.43 -5.31 1.11
CA GLY A 29 -9.65 -4.95 0.40
C GLY A 29 -10.25 -3.64 0.92
N SER A 30 -11.55 -3.47 0.78
CA SER A 30 -12.23 -2.19 1.02
C SER A 30 -13.55 -2.34 1.79
N VAL A 31 -13.95 -1.32 2.55
CA VAL A 31 -15.24 -1.24 3.27
C VAL A 31 -15.90 0.13 3.06
N HIS A 32 -17.22 0.23 3.16
CA HIS A 32 -17.92 1.52 3.20
C HIS A 32 -18.28 1.85 4.66
N ALA A 33 -17.94 3.05 5.13
CA ALA A 33 -18.21 3.48 6.50
C ALA A 33 -18.24 5.02 6.59
N PRO A 34 -19.05 5.61 7.48
CA PRO A 34 -19.25 7.06 7.51
C PRO A 34 -18.02 7.82 8.04
N ASP A 35 -17.15 7.16 8.80
CA ASP A 35 -15.94 7.71 9.39
C ASP A 35 -14.89 6.61 9.64
N GLY A 36 -13.69 7.01 10.07
CA GLY A 36 -12.56 6.11 10.28
C GLY A 36 -12.73 5.14 11.45
N GLU A 37 -13.49 5.49 12.50
CA GLU A 37 -13.71 4.59 13.64
C GLU A 37 -14.63 3.44 13.24
N LEU A 38 -15.72 3.76 12.54
CA LEU A 38 -16.64 2.75 12.00
C LEU A 38 -15.99 1.95 10.87
N ALA A 39 -15.10 2.55 10.08
CA ALA A 39 -14.30 1.82 9.10
C ALA A 39 -13.39 0.77 9.76
N LEU A 40 -12.71 1.11 10.87
CA LEU A 40 -11.90 0.17 11.64
C LEU A 40 -12.72 -0.99 12.20
N GLN A 41 -13.91 -0.70 12.74
CA GLN A 41 -14.81 -1.72 13.27
C GLN A 41 -15.28 -2.67 12.15
N ALA A 42 -15.72 -2.14 11.01
CA ALA A 42 -16.10 -2.93 9.85
C ALA A 42 -14.92 -3.77 9.30
N ALA A 43 -13.74 -3.16 9.19
CA ALA A 43 -12.53 -3.83 8.75
C ALA A 43 -12.13 -4.99 9.67
N ARG A 44 -12.20 -4.78 11.00
CA ARG A 44 -11.97 -5.84 11.99
C ARG A 44 -12.94 -7.00 11.77
N ASP A 45 -14.22 -6.69 11.61
CA ASP A 45 -15.26 -7.70 11.50
C ASP A 45 -15.20 -8.46 10.18
N VAL A 46 -14.63 -7.90 9.11
CA VAL A 46 -14.48 -8.60 7.82
C VAL A 46 -13.15 -9.34 7.72
N TYR A 47 -12.04 -8.69 8.08
CA TYR A 47 -10.69 -9.16 7.77
C TYR A 47 -9.97 -9.82 8.95
N ALA A 48 -10.41 -9.62 10.20
CA ALA A 48 -9.72 -10.14 11.40
C ALA A 48 -10.27 -11.47 11.96
N ARG A 49 -10.98 -12.27 11.15
CA ARG A 49 -11.68 -13.48 11.66
C ARG A 49 -10.83 -14.74 11.81
N ARG A 50 -9.71 -14.87 11.10
CA ARG A 50 -9.00 -16.16 10.90
C ARG A 50 -7.70 -16.32 11.70
N GLY A 51 -7.35 -15.37 12.54
CA GLY A 51 -6.13 -15.44 13.35
C GLY A 51 -5.77 -14.10 13.98
N PRO A 52 -4.72 -14.07 14.81
CA PRO A 52 -4.24 -12.83 15.40
C PRO A 52 -3.75 -11.89 14.30
N ILE A 53 -4.32 -10.70 14.24
CA ILE A 53 -3.81 -9.56 13.47
C ILE A 53 -3.07 -8.63 14.44
N ALA A 54 -1.87 -8.21 14.07
CA ALA A 54 -1.06 -7.30 14.89
C ALA A 54 -1.49 -5.83 14.74
N SER A 55 -1.90 -5.41 13.54
CA SER A 55 -2.33 -4.03 13.27
C SER A 55 -3.28 -3.94 12.07
N LEU A 56 -4.17 -2.94 12.10
CA LEU A 56 -5.11 -2.60 11.04
C LEU A 56 -4.98 -1.10 10.72
N TRP A 57 -4.88 -0.78 9.44
CA TRP A 57 -5.01 0.58 8.93
C TRP A 57 -6.23 0.68 8.03
N VAL A 58 -6.89 1.82 8.09
CA VAL A 58 -7.92 2.22 7.14
C VAL A 58 -7.58 3.59 6.60
N VAL A 59 -7.78 3.76 5.30
CA VAL A 59 -7.53 5.03 4.61
C VAL A 59 -8.72 5.29 3.69
N GLU A 60 -9.30 6.49 3.75
CA GLU A 60 -10.34 6.89 2.82
C GLU A 60 -9.77 6.85 1.39
N SER A 61 -10.49 6.20 0.48
CA SER A 61 -9.96 5.86 -0.85
C SER A 61 -9.59 7.12 -1.65
N GLU A 62 -10.33 8.21 -1.46
CA GLU A 62 -10.06 9.51 -2.07
C GLU A 62 -8.73 10.15 -1.62
N ARG A 63 -8.14 9.67 -0.52
CA ARG A 63 -6.84 10.14 -0.01
C ARG A 63 -5.65 9.41 -0.65
N ILE A 64 -5.89 8.34 -1.40
CA ILE A 64 -4.83 7.57 -2.04
C ILE A 64 -4.52 8.20 -3.39
N VAL A 65 -3.27 8.64 -3.55
CA VAL A 65 -2.74 9.13 -4.82
C VAL A 65 -2.00 7.98 -5.49
N ALA A 66 -2.48 7.56 -6.66
CA ALA A 66 -1.90 6.46 -7.42
C ALA A 66 -1.45 6.93 -8.80
N THR A 67 -0.35 6.35 -9.28
CA THR A 67 0.07 6.46 -10.69
C THR A 67 -0.77 5.53 -11.57
N THR A 68 -0.95 5.90 -12.83
CA THR A 68 -1.56 5.01 -13.83
C THR A 68 -0.50 4.13 -14.50
N THR A 69 -0.95 3.11 -15.24
CA THR A 69 -0.04 2.28 -16.06
C THR A 69 0.68 3.09 -17.14
N ALA A 70 0.08 4.17 -17.63
CA ALA A 70 0.71 5.08 -18.59
C ALA A 70 1.84 5.90 -17.97
N ASP A 71 1.79 6.19 -16.67
CA ASP A 71 2.80 6.97 -15.96
C ASP A 71 4.08 6.17 -15.66
N ALA A 72 4.03 4.84 -15.79
CA ALA A 72 5.11 3.94 -15.41
C ALA A 72 6.44 4.27 -16.10
N ALA A 73 6.41 4.55 -17.41
CA ALA A 73 7.62 4.88 -18.18
C ALA A 73 8.33 6.15 -17.67
N SER A 74 7.57 7.14 -17.20
CA SER A 74 8.11 8.43 -16.76
C SER A 74 8.49 8.45 -15.27
N PHE A 75 7.72 7.76 -14.43
CA PHE A 75 7.88 7.79 -12.97
C PHE A 75 8.72 6.64 -12.40
N LEU A 76 8.69 5.47 -13.04
CA LEU A 76 9.27 4.23 -12.46
C LEU A 76 10.51 3.75 -13.20
N GLU A 77 10.72 4.13 -14.47
CA GLU A 77 11.93 3.74 -15.20
C GLU A 77 13.15 4.54 -14.72
N PRO A 78 14.28 3.88 -14.43
CA PRO A 78 15.51 4.58 -14.09
C PRO A 78 16.00 5.37 -15.30
N GLY A 79 15.94 6.70 -15.23
CA GLY A 79 16.50 7.56 -16.27
C GLY A 79 17.98 7.25 -16.54
N PRO A 80 18.48 7.50 -17.77
CA PRO A 80 19.80 7.07 -18.25
C PRO A 80 21.00 7.59 -17.43
N GLU A 81 20.78 8.56 -16.54
CA GLU A 81 21.83 9.25 -15.78
C GLU A 81 22.25 8.54 -14.46
N LYS A 82 21.60 7.43 -14.07
CA LYS A 82 21.78 6.83 -12.73
C LYS A 82 22.34 5.41 -12.72
N LEU A 83 23.30 5.12 -13.61
CA LEU A 83 24.04 3.84 -13.64
C LEU A 83 24.80 3.52 -12.35
N TYR A 84 25.20 4.53 -11.57
CA TYR A 84 25.98 4.37 -10.33
C TYR A 84 25.20 3.73 -9.17
N ARG A 85 23.87 3.54 -9.29
CA ARG A 85 23.02 2.93 -8.24
C ARG A 85 22.74 1.45 -8.46
N HIS A 86 23.16 0.87 -9.59
CA HIS A 86 23.04 -0.57 -9.82
C HIS A 86 24.14 -1.32 -9.05
N SER A 87 23.75 -2.29 -8.21
CA SER A 87 24.70 -3.03 -7.35
C SER A 87 25.82 -3.73 -8.14
N ARG A 88 25.58 -4.04 -9.43
CA ARG A 88 26.59 -4.56 -10.37
C ARG A 88 27.80 -3.64 -10.58
N PHE A 89 27.70 -2.34 -10.29
CA PHE A 89 28.77 -1.36 -10.53
C PHE A 89 29.49 -0.88 -9.25
N TYR A 90 29.17 -1.44 -8.08
CA TYR A 90 29.94 -1.18 -6.86
C TYR A 90 31.27 -1.94 -6.92
N SER A 91 32.36 -1.26 -7.31
CA SER A 91 33.71 -1.78 -7.06
C SER A 91 34.05 -1.50 -5.60
N GLY A 92 33.87 -2.51 -4.75
CA GLY A 92 34.35 -2.45 -3.36
C GLY A 92 35.87 -2.21 -3.35
N PRO A 93 36.41 -1.40 -2.41
CA PRO A 93 37.83 -1.12 -2.37
C PRO A 93 38.64 -2.42 -2.27
N LYS A 94 39.65 -2.59 -3.14
CA LYS A 94 40.51 -3.77 -3.14
C LYS A 94 41.12 -3.96 -1.76
N ALA A 95 40.89 -5.13 -1.17
CA ALA A 95 41.45 -5.52 0.11
C ALA A 95 42.98 -5.29 0.10
N ARG A 96 43.45 -4.46 1.04
CA ARG A 96 44.88 -4.26 1.29
C ARG A 96 45.45 -5.58 1.80
N LYS A 97 46.34 -6.21 1.04
CA LYS A 97 47.09 -7.37 1.53
C LYS A 97 48.03 -6.89 2.64
N SER A 98 47.84 -7.42 3.85
CA SER A 98 48.82 -7.30 4.93
C SER A 98 50.04 -8.15 4.59
N LYS A 99 51.23 -7.60 4.84
CA LYS A 99 52.49 -8.34 4.91
C LYS A 99 52.87 -8.51 6.37
#